data_AF-A0A7X9JL09-F1
#
_entry.id   AF-A0A7X9JL09-F1
#
_cell.length_a   1.000
_cell.length_b   1.000
_cell.length_c   1.000
_cell.angle_alpha   90.00
_cell.angle_beta   90.00
_cell.angle_gamma   90.00
#
_symmetry.space_group_name_H-M   'P 1'
#
loop_
_entity.id
_entity.type
_entity.pdbx_description
1 polymer ?
#
loop_
_entity_poly.entity_id
_entity_poly.type
_entity_poly.pdbx_seq_one_letter_code
_entity_poly.pdbx_strand_id
1 'polypeptide(L)'
;MENLKCKGCANTIKKSISKMNGVKNVEVVFEPESVAIEYDEKEVNRDDFVQLLSKLGYPEKGNNTLIKNVKSYVSCAIGRVTKKEE
;
A
#
# COMPACT_ATOMS: atom_id res chain seq x y z
N MET A 1 -8.86 -0.91 -8.39
CA MET A 1 -8.46 -1.80 -7.27
C MET A 1 -8.68 -3.24 -7.71
N GLU A 2 -8.00 -4.24 -7.15
CA GLU A 2 -8.41 -5.65 -7.34
C GLU A 2 -9.07 -6.13 -6.05
N ASN A 3 -10.19 -6.87 -6.13
CA ASN A 3 -10.96 -7.44 -5.00
C ASN A 3 -11.92 -6.53 -4.20
N LEU A 4 -12.44 -5.44 -4.76
CA LEU A 4 -13.50 -4.64 -4.10
C LEU A 4 -14.91 -5.27 -4.30
N LYS A 5 -15.06 -6.56 -3.96
CA LYS A 5 -16.28 -7.35 -4.27
C LYS A 5 -17.40 -7.30 -3.22
N CYS A 6 -17.14 -6.76 -2.02
CA CYS A 6 -18.10 -6.75 -0.91
C CYS A 6 -18.13 -5.41 -0.18
N LYS A 7 -19.33 -4.96 0.23
CA LYS A 7 -19.55 -3.74 1.05
C LYS A 7 -18.70 -3.72 2.32
N GLY A 8 -18.39 -4.90 2.89
CA GLY A 8 -17.50 -5.04 4.05
C GLY A 8 -16.07 -4.56 3.78
N CYS A 9 -15.49 -4.90 2.62
CA CYS A 9 -14.13 -4.49 2.24
C CYS A 9 -14.00 -2.97 2.10
N ALA A 10 -14.98 -2.34 1.45
CA ALA A 10 -15.05 -0.89 1.32
C ALA A 10 -15.13 -0.18 2.68
N ASN A 11 -15.92 -0.73 3.61
CA ASN A 11 -16.03 -0.16 4.95
C ASN A 11 -14.72 -0.26 5.74
N THR A 12 -13.97 -1.36 5.57
CA THR A 12 -12.64 -1.52 6.18
C THR A 12 -11.64 -0.51 5.63
N ILE A 13 -11.63 -0.29 4.32
CA ILE A 13 -10.80 0.73 3.67
C ILE A 13 -11.16 2.12 4.21
N LYS A 14 -12.46 2.47 4.17
CA LYS A 14 -12.96 3.76 4.66
C LYS A 14 -12.59 4.02 6.12
N LYS A 15 -12.82 3.03 7.00
CA LYS A 15 -12.47 3.14 8.42
C LYS A 15 -10.96 3.26 8.65
N SER A 16 -10.14 2.59 7.84
CA SER A 16 -8.69 2.64 8.02
C SER A 16 -8.11 3.98 7.57
N ILE A 17 -8.59 4.51 6.44
CA ILE A 17 -8.19 5.83 5.93
C ILE A 17 -8.71 6.93 6.86
N SER A 18 -9.96 6.87 7.29
CA SER A 18 -10.58 7.87 8.17
C SER A 18 -9.94 7.97 9.56
N LYS A 19 -9.07 7.03 9.94
CA LYS A 19 -8.28 7.09 11.19
C LYS A 19 -6.98 7.86 11.05
N MET A 20 -6.54 8.19 9.82
CA MET A 20 -5.35 8.99 9.64
C MET A 20 -5.62 10.45 10.02
N ASN A 21 -4.65 11.08 10.68
CA ASN A 21 -4.71 12.50 11.01
C ASN A 21 -4.67 13.31 9.71
N GLY A 22 -5.50 14.35 9.61
CA GLY A 22 -5.61 15.15 8.39
C GLY A 22 -6.62 14.65 7.36
N VAL A 23 -7.25 13.48 7.55
CA VAL A 23 -8.33 13.03 6.65
C VAL A 23 -9.63 13.73 7.01
N LYS A 24 -10.21 14.44 6.04
CA LYS A 24 -11.48 15.17 6.18
C LYS A 24 -12.65 14.33 5.70
N ASN A 25 -12.50 13.65 4.58
CA ASN A 25 -13.57 12.83 4.00
C ASN A 25 -13.02 11.65 3.20
N VAL A 26 -13.80 10.57 3.14
CA VAL A 26 -13.44 9.35 2.39
C VAL A 26 -14.68 8.76 1.74
N GLU A 27 -14.60 8.61 0.43
CA GLU A 27 -15.66 8.05 -0.40
C GLU A 27 -15.12 6.89 -1.24
N VAL A 28 -15.84 5.77 -1.23
CA VAL A 28 -15.46 4.57 -1.99
C VAL A 28 -16.51 4.36 -3.06
N VAL A 29 -16.09 4.48 -4.31
CA VAL A 29 -16.91 4.29 -5.50
C VAL A 29 -16.65 2.87 -6.04
N PHE A 30 -17.73 2.11 -6.25
CA PHE A 30 -17.64 0.73 -6.73
C PHE A 30 -17.66 0.65 -8.26
N GLU A 31 -18.29 1.61 -8.93
CA GLU A 31 -18.35 1.73 -10.39
C GLU A 31 -18.17 3.20 -10.78
N PRO A 32 -16.97 3.62 -11.21
CA PRO A 32 -15.73 2.85 -11.33
C PRO A 32 -15.08 2.54 -9.97
N GLU A 33 -14.35 1.43 -9.84
CA GLU A 33 -13.66 0.98 -8.61
C GLU A 33 -12.54 1.96 -8.16
N SER A 34 -12.94 3.04 -7.50
CA SER A 34 -12.09 4.19 -7.15
C SER A 34 -12.34 4.64 -5.71
N VAL A 35 -11.33 5.22 -5.07
CA VAL A 35 -11.45 5.79 -3.71
C VAL A 35 -11.09 7.26 -3.79
N ALA A 36 -12.03 8.12 -3.42
CA ALA A 36 -11.83 9.55 -3.26
C ALA A 36 -11.53 9.86 -1.80
N ILE A 37 -10.46 10.61 -1.55
CA ILE A 37 -10.01 10.97 -0.20
C ILE A 37 -9.80 12.48 -0.20
N GLU A 38 -10.50 13.18 0.67
CA GLU A 38 -10.23 14.57 0.99
C GLU A 38 -9.35 14.62 2.23
N TYR A 39 -8.16 15.18 2.10
CA TYR A 39 -7.18 15.23 3.18
C TYR A 39 -6.40 16.54 3.18
N ASP A 40 -5.82 16.86 4.32
CA ASP A 40 -4.91 17.99 4.48
C ASP A 40 -3.49 17.56 4.13
N GLU A 41 -2.96 18.07 3.03
CA GLU A 41 -1.61 17.79 2.53
C GLU A 41 -0.49 18.22 3.49
N LYS A 42 -0.80 19.05 4.50
CA LYS A 42 0.15 19.42 5.56
C LYS A 42 0.25 18.36 6.67
N GLU A 43 -0.78 17.52 6.82
CA GLU A 43 -0.85 16.51 7.88
C GLU A 43 -0.63 15.09 7.36
N VAL A 44 -1.00 14.80 6.11
CA VAL A 44 -0.88 13.46 5.52
C VAL A 44 -0.61 13.51 4.02
N ASN A 45 0.18 12.55 3.53
CA ASN A 45 0.57 12.48 2.12
C ASN A 45 -0.15 11.36 1.36
N ARG A 46 -0.16 11.50 0.03
CA ARG A 46 -0.68 10.46 -0.87
C ARG A 46 -0.01 9.10 -0.66
N ASP A 47 1.31 9.08 -0.41
CA ASP A 47 2.08 7.84 -0.22
C ASP A 47 1.60 7.03 0.99
N ASP A 48 1.21 7.70 2.08
CA ASP A 48 0.68 7.05 3.28
C ASP A 48 -0.60 6.25 2.98
N PHE A 49 -1.49 6.81 2.17
CA PHE A 49 -2.70 6.11 1.71
C PHE A 49 -2.35 4.91 0.84
N VAL A 50 -1.41 5.06 -0.10
CA VAL A 50 -0.96 3.97 -0.97
C VAL A 50 -0.33 2.84 -0.14
N GLN A 51 0.52 3.16 0.83
CA GLN A 51 1.13 2.18 1.72
C GLN A 51 0.09 1.46 2.58
N LEU A 52 -0.86 2.20 3.17
CA LEU A 52 -1.93 1.61 3.96
C LEU A 52 -2.75 0.64 3.10
N LEU A 53 -3.18 1.07 1.92
CA LEU A 53 -3.96 0.25 1.00
C LEU A 53 -3.17 -0.99 0.54
N SER A 54 -1.87 -0.85 0.25
CA SER A 54 -1.00 -1.97 -0.08
C SER A 54 -0.86 -2.96 1.08
N LYS A 55 -0.76 -2.50 2.33
CA LYS A 55 -0.74 -3.36 3.54
C LYS A 55 -2.07 -4.10 3.74
N LEU A 56 -3.18 -3.48 3.32
CA LEU A 56 -4.52 -4.08 3.36
C LEU A 56 -4.79 -5.04 2.18
N GLY A 57 -3.84 -5.22 1.26
CA GLY A 57 -3.98 -6.10 0.09
C GLY A 57 -4.62 -5.43 -1.13
N TYR A 58 -4.72 -4.10 -1.15
CA TYR A 58 -5.29 -3.30 -2.23
C TYR A 58 -4.23 -2.37 -2.85
N PRO A 59 -3.18 -2.91 -3.53
CA PRO A 59 -2.17 -2.07 -4.18
C PRO A 59 -2.80 -1.19 -5.26
N GLU A 60 -2.28 0.04 -5.43
CA GLU A 60 -2.69 0.90 -6.54
C GLU A 60 -2.30 0.25 -7.88
N LYS A 61 -3.23 0.21 -8.84
CA LYS A 61 -2.88 -0.13 -10.22
C LYS A 61 -2.17 1.09 -10.82
N GLY A 62 -0.83 1.15 -10.78
CA GLY A 62 -0.12 2.17 -11.54
C GLY A 62 1.22 2.71 -11.03
N ASN A 63 1.82 2.22 -9.94
CA ASN A 63 3.19 2.66 -9.60
C ASN A 63 4.13 1.51 -9.23
N ASN A 64 5.30 1.54 -9.85
CA ASN A 64 6.29 0.47 -9.97
C ASN A 64 6.74 -0.11 -8.62
N THR A 65 6.06 -1.16 -8.15
CA THR A 65 6.56 -2.07 -7.10
C THR A 65 7.65 -3.03 -7.64
N LEU A 66 8.40 -2.62 -8.67
CA LEU A 66 9.53 -3.38 -9.21
C LEU A 66 10.71 -3.43 -8.21
N ILE A 67 10.78 -2.50 -7.26
CA ILE A 67 11.95 -2.36 -6.38
C ILE A 67 11.82 -3.15 -5.06
N LYS A 68 10.61 -3.51 -4.62
CA LYS A 68 10.43 -4.25 -3.35
C LYS A 68 10.78 -5.74 -3.44
N ASN A 69 10.80 -6.31 -4.66
CA ASN A 69 11.10 -7.74 -4.89
C ASN A 69 12.59 -8.05 -5.11
N VAL A 70 13.46 -7.04 -5.30
CA VAL A 70 14.90 -7.26 -5.50
C VAL A 70 15.65 -7.63 -4.21
N LYS A 71 15.16 -7.21 -3.03
CA LYS A 71 15.83 -7.54 -1.76
C LYS A 71 15.82 -9.03 -1.41
N SER A 72 14.85 -9.81 -1.90
CA SER A 72 14.72 -11.23 -1.54
C SER A 72 15.68 -12.14 -2.31
N TYR A 73 16.16 -11.74 -3.49
CA TYR A 73 17.06 -12.59 -4.29
C TYR A 73 18.52 -12.58 -3.80
N VAL A 74 18.93 -11.55 -3.06
CA VAL A 74 20.32 -11.42 -2.58
C VAL A 74 20.59 -12.31 -1.35
N SER A 75 19.57 -12.65 -0.56
CA SER A 75 19.74 -13.50 0.64
C SER A 75 19.97 -14.99 0.36
N CYS A 76 19.70 -15.49 -0.86
CA CYS A 76 19.98 -16.90 -1.19
C CYS A 76 21.43 -17.10 -1.71
N ALA A 77 22.09 -16.03 -2.18
CA ALA A 77 23.42 -16.12 -2.79
C ALA A 77 24.59 -15.97 -1.79
N ILE A 78 24.35 -15.47 -0.57
CA ILE A 78 25.42 -15.26 0.43
C ILE A 78 25.49 -16.48 1.36
N GLY A 79 25.76 -17.63 0.76
CA GLY A 79 25.90 -18.91 1.47
C GLY A 79 27.14 -19.71 1.07
N ARG A 80 27.99 -19.20 0.17
CA ARG A 80 29.28 -19.82 -0.16
C ARG A 80 30.30 -18.74 -0.54
N VAL A 81 31.51 -18.89 0.00
CA VAL A 81 32.80 -18.25 -0.33
C VAL A 81 33.04 -16.78 0.05
N THR A 82 33.51 -16.54 1.28
CA THR A 82 34.84 -15.93 1.47
C THR A 82 35.58 -16.69 2.58
N LYS A 83 36.52 -17.53 2.15
CA LYS A 83 37.57 -18.12 2.97
C LYS A 83 38.33 -16.97 3.64
N LYS A 84 38.35 -16.90 4.98
CA LYS A 84 39.35 -16.13 5.73
C LYS A 84 40.55 -17.04 5.98
N GLU A 85 41.69 -16.46 5.65
CA GLU A 85 43.09 -16.82 5.92
C GLU A 85 43.32 -17.31 7.37
N GLU A 86 43.87 -18.52 7.53
CA GLU A 86 45.24 -18.82 8.01
C GLU A 86 45.54 -20.32 7.78
#